data_AF-A0A3D5RU03-F1
#
_entry.id   AF-A0A3D5RU03-F1
#
_cell.length_a   1.000
_cell.length_b   1.000
_cell.length_c   1.000
_cell.angle_alpha   90.00
_cell.angle_beta   90.00
_cell.angle_gamma   90.00
#
_symmetry.space_group_name_H-M   'P 1'
#
loop_
_entity.id
_entity.type
_entity.pdbx_description
1 polymer ?
#
loop_
_entity_poly.entity_id
_entity_poly.type
_entity_poly.pdbx_seq_one_letter_code
_entity_poly.pdbx_strand_id
1 'polypeptide(L)'
;EAHEAIRPTDPRRTPDSLSKYLSAGQLKLYELIWKRTIASQMEAAIMDQVAVIMTAPDGKTQLRANGSTIVFKGFLEAYDDTPSSQNTEDAVGEPGASNILPPMNKGQTVSVDDVKPEQHFTQPPP
;
A
#
# COMPACT_ATOMS: atom_id res chain seq x y z
N GLU A 1 7.62 -4.14 -33.59
CA GLU A 1 8.01 -2.98 -32.75
C GLU A 1 6.77 -2.45 -32.04
N ALA A 2 6.90 -1.93 -30.82
CA ALA A 2 5.80 -1.36 -30.04
C ALA A 2 6.18 0.08 -29.67
N HIS A 3 5.33 1.04 -30.09
CA HIS A 3 5.64 2.47 -29.98
C HIS A 3 4.95 3.15 -28.79
N GLU A 4 4.01 2.47 -28.13
CA GLU A 4 3.21 3.02 -27.04
C GLU A 4 2.86 1.95 -25.99
N ALA A 5 2.59 2.41 -24.75
CA ALA A 5 2.03 1.56 -23.70
C ALA A 5 0.58 1.14 -24.02
N ILE A 6 0.11 0.05 -23.40
CA ILE A 6 -1.30 -0.35 -23.48
C ILE A 6 -2.13 0.67 -22.70
N ARG A 7 -2.95 1.44 -23.41
CA ARG A 7 -3.78 2.54 -22.88
C ARG A 7 -5.07 2.70 -23.68
N PRO A 8 -6.10 3.39 -23.16
CA PRO A 8 -7.23 3.81 -23.96
C PRO A 8 -6.79 4.66 -25.15
N THR A 9 -7.46 4.48 -26.28
CA THR A 9 -7.26 5.32 -27.47
C THR A 9 -7.72 6.76 -27.22
N ASP A 10 -8.77 6.94 -26.42
CA ASP A 10 -9.26 8.25 -25.93
C ASP A 10 -9.65 8.12 -24.45
N PRO A 11 -9.03 8.88 -23.52
CA PRO A 11 -9.35 8.84 -22.09
C PRO A 11 -10.82 9.15 -21.77
N ARG A 12 -11.53 9.89 -22.63
CA ARG A 12 -12.95 10.25 -22.44
C ARG A 12 -13.90 9.07 -22.63
N ARG A 13 -13.43 7.96 -23.20
CA ARG A 13 -14.18 6.70 -23.27
C ARG A 13 -14.12 6.01 -21.91
N THR A 14 -14.94 6.46 -20.98
CA THR A 14 -15.00 5.87 -19.63
C THR A 14 -15.51 4.44 -19.68
N PRO A 15 -15.15 3.57 -18.72
CA PRO A 15 -15.68 2.21 -18.62
C PRO A 15 -17.21 2.16 -18.70
N ASP A 16 -17.89 3.05 -17.97
CA ASP A 16 -19.36 3.15 -17.97
C ASP A 16 -19.93 3.41 -19.36
N SER A 17 -19.30 4.30 -20.14
CA SER A 17 -19.74 4.61 -21.51
C SER A 17 -19.63 3.42 -22.46
N LEU A 18 -18.76 2.46 -22.15
CA LEU A 18 -18.49 1.27 -22.96
C LEU A 18 -19.20 0.01 -22.47
N SER A 19 -19.83 0.05 -21.30
CA SER A 19 -20.47 -1.08 -20.63
C SER A 19 -21.50 -1.83 -21.49
N LYS A 20 -22.19 -1.12 -22.40
CA LYS A 20 -23.20 -1.70 -23.31
C LYS A 20 -22.61 -2.38 -24.55
N TYR A 21 -21.33 -2.12 -24.85
CA TYR A 21 -20.66 -2.56 -26.07
C TYR A 21 -19.65 -3.68 -25.82
N LEU A 22 -19.24 -3.88 -24.57
CA LEU A 22 -18.23 -4.85 -24.16
C LEU A 22 -18.85 -5.98 -23.37
N SER A 23 -18.32 -7.19 -23.53
CA SER A 23 -18.61 -8.29 -22.61
C SER A 23 -18.03 -7.99 -21.22
N ALA A 24 -18.52 -8.68 -20.18
CA ALA A 24 -18.06 -8.46 -18.81
C ALA A 24 -16.53 -8.63 -18.64
N GLY A 25 -15.92 -9.62 -19.29
CA GLY A 25 -14.46 -9.83 -19.22
C GLY A 25 -13.68 -8.72 -19.91
N GLN A 26 -14.15 -8.27 -21.08
CA GLN A 26 -13.53 -7.17 -21.82
C GLN A 26 -13.66 -5.85 -21.07
N LEU A 27 -14.82 -5.59 -20.46
CA LEU A 27 -15.05 -4.39 -19.67
C LEU A 27 -14.13 -4.34 -18.45
N LYS A 28 -13.97 -5.46 -17.72
CA LYS A 28 -13.03 -5.55 -16.58
C LYS A 28 -11.58 -5.26 -16.99
N LEU A 29 -11.13 -5.85 -18.10
CA LEU A 29 -9.78 -5.60 -18.61
C LEU A 29 -9.62 -4.14 -19.07
N TYR A 30 -10.62 -3.59 -19.76
CA TYR A 30 -10.61 -2.20 -20.20
C TYR A 30 -10.58 -1.24 -19.00
N GLU A 31 -11.40 -1.49 -17.97
CA GLU A 31 -11.43 -0.71 -16.73
C GLU A 31 -10.06 -0.72 -16.02
N LEU A 32 -9.41 -1.88 -15.96
CA LEU A 32 -8.06 -2.01 -15.41
C LEU A 32 -7.06 -1.13 -16.17
N ILE A 33 -7.04 -1.25 -17.50
CA ILE A 33 -6.15 -0.46 -18.37
C ILE A 33 -6.46 1.04 -18.24
N TRP A 34 -7.74 1.40 -18.21
CA TRP A 34 -8.19 2.79 -18.11
C TRP A 34 -7.76 3.41 -16.78
N LYS A 35 -8.04 2.75 -15.65
CA LYS A 35 -7.65 3.21 -14.31
C LYS A 35 -6.14 3.39 -14.20
N ARG A 36 -5.36 2.40 -14.65
CA ARG A 36 -3.89 2.47 -14.63
C ARG A 36 -3.34 3.60 -15.50
N THR A 37 -3.97 3.87 -16.65
CA THR A 37 -3.59 5.00 -17.51
C THR A 37 -3.87 6.34 -16.84
N ILE A 38 -5.08 6.53 -16.28
CA ILE A 38 -5.43 7.79 -15.60
C ILE A 38 -4.56 8.02 -14.38
N ALA A 39 -4.37 7.00 -13.55
CA ALA A 39 -3.51 7.05 -12.37
C ALA A 39 -2.06 7.45 -12.72
N SER A 40 -1.52 7.00 -13.85
CA SER A 40 -0.17 7.39 -14.30
C SER A 40 0.00 8.88 -14.60
N GLN A 41 -1.09 9.62 -14.79
CA GLN A 41 -1.09 11.07 -15.04
C GLN A 41 -1.50 11.88 -13.80
N MET A 42 -1.79 11.22 -12.68
CA MET A 42 -2.16 11.86 -11.42
C MET A 42 -0.93 12.12 -10.56
N GLU A 43 -1.10 13.01 -9.58
CA GLU A 43 -0.09 13.30 -8.57
C GLU A 43 0.26 12.07 -7.72
N ALA A 44 1.49 12.06 -7.20
CA ALA A 44 1.94 11.01 -6.30
C ALA A 44 1.13 10.99 -4.99
N ALA A 45 0.96 9.81 -4.41
CA ALA A 45 0.47 9.69 -3.05
C ALA A 45 1.50 10.26 -2.06
N ILE A 46 1.05 11.00 -1.06
CA ILE A 46 1.89 11.52 0.03
C ILE A 46 1.57 10.72 1.28
N MET A 47 2.61 10.14 1.88
CA MET A 47 2.52 9.38 3.12
C MET A 47 3.35 10.06 4.20
N ASP A 48 2.83 10.04 5.42
CA ASP A 48 3.60 10.36 6.62
C ASP A 48 4.10 9.05 7.24
N GLN A 49 5.40 9.00 7.57
CA GLN A 49 6.06 7.82 8.10
C GLN A 49 6.64 8.13 9.47
N VAL A 50 6.31 7.27 10.43
CA VAL A 50 6.74 7.41 11.83
C VAL A 50 7.55 6.19 12.21
N ALA A 51 8.72 6.39 12.81
CA ALA A 51 9.51 5.30 13.38
C ALA A 51 9.71 5.55 14.87
N VAL A 52 9.35 4.57 15.68
CA VAL A 52 9.57 4.55 17.12
C VAL A 52 10.68 3.56 17.43
N ILE A 53 11.68 3.99 18.20
CA ILE A 53 12.73 3.14 18.74
C ILE A 53 12.52 3.05 20.25
N MET A 54 12.37 1.82 20.74
CA MET A 54 12.25 1.51 22.16
C MET A 54 13.51 0.79 22.61
N THR A 55 14.16 1.31 23.67
CA THR A 55 15.39 0.71 24.21
C THR A 55 15.07 0.06 25.54
N ALA A 56 15.51 -1.19 25.73
CA ALA A 56 15.37 -1.90 26.99
C ALA A 56 16.16 -1.20 28.12
N PRO A 57 15.76 -1.33 29.39
CA PRO A 57 16.44 -0.67 30.51
C PRO A 57 17.92 -1.03 30.65
N ASP A 58 18.33 -2.21 30.19
CA ASP A 58 19.72 -2.65 30.20
C ASP A 58 20.58 -2.03 29.08
N GLY A 59 19.95 -1.29 28.16
CA GLY A 59 20.59 -0.64 27.02
C GLY A 59 21.06 -1.60 25.92
N LYS A 60 20.78 -2.90 26.02
CA LYS A 60 21.33 -3.92 25.10
C LYS A 60 20.41 -4.27 23.95
N THR A 61 19.11 -4.08 24.13
CA THR A 61 18.09 -4.43 23.14
C THR A 61 17.34 -3.19 22.69
N GLN A 62 17.16 -3.07 21.37
CA GLN A 62 16.30 -2.06 20.76
C GLN A 62 15.22 -2.74 19.93
N LEU A 63 13.99 -2.30 20.11
CA LEU A 63 12.85 -2.66 19.27
C LEU A 63 12.48 -1.46 18.40
N ARG A 64 12.06 -1.71 17.17
CA ARG A 64 11.61 -0.69 16.23
C ARG A 64 10.19 -1.00 15.78
N ALA A 65 9.32 0.00 15.90
CA ALA A 65 7.99 -0.02 15.28
C ALA A 65 7.96 1.06 14.19
N ASN A 66 7.43 0.72 13.02
CA ASN A 66 7.23 1.66 11.92
C ASN A 66 5.73 1.82 11.68
N GLY A 67 5.29 3.06 11.51
CA GLY A 67 3.94 3.43 11.14
C GLY A 67 3.92 4.27 9.87
N SER A 68 2.80 4.22 9.18
CA SER A 68 2.54 4.98 7.97
C SER A 68 1.08 5.40 7.91
N THR A 69 0.83 6.61 7.42
CA THR A 69 -0.52 7.07 7.11
C THR A 69 -0.53 7.83 5.79
N ILE A 70 -1.63 7.70 5.03
CA ILE A 70 -1.79 8.42 3.76
C ILE A 70 -2.30 9.83 4.08
N VAL A 71 -1.48 10.83 3.79
CA VAL A 71 -1.83 12.26 3.92
C VAL A 71 -2.59 12.73 2.69
N PHE A 72 -2.19 12.25 1.51
CA PHE A 72 -2.85 12.52 0.24
C PHE A 72 -2.79 11.29 -0.65
N LYS A 73 -3.94 10.86 -1.16
CA LYS A 73 -4.02 9.60 -1.93
C LYS A 73 -3.41 9.71 -3.33
N GLY A 74 -3.43 10.88 -3.96
CA GLY A 74 -2.94 11.04 -5.33
C GLY A 74 -3.53 9.98 -6.28
N PHE A 75 -2.66 9.34 -7.06
CA PHE A 75 -3.03 8.28 -8.01
C PHE A 75 -3.75 7.08 -7.38
N LEU A 76 -3.58 6.80 -6.08
CA LEU A 76 -4.23 5.68 -5.38
C LEU A 76 -5.75 5.80 -5.37
N GLU A 77 -6.30 7.01 -5.54
CA GLU A 77 -7.74 7.20 -5.65
C GLU A 77 -8.31 6.58 -6.95
N ALA A 78 -7.52 6.56 -8.03
CA ALA A 78 -7.94 5.99 -9.31
C ALA A 78 -7.47 4.54 -9.50
N TYR A 79 -6.31 4.19 -8.97
CA TYR A 79 -5.73 2.85 -9.09
C TYR A 79 -4.87 2.52 -7.87
N ASP A 80 -5.30 1.51 -7.12
CA ASP A 80 -4.54 0.93 -6.03
C ASP A 80 -4.10 -0.48 -6.45
N ASP A 81 -2.79 -0.68 -6.57
CA ASP A 81 -2.19 -1.98 -6.94
C ASP A 81 -1.93 -2.86 -5.70
N THR A 82 -2.34 -2.39 -4.50
CA THR A 82 -2.24 -3.23 -3.31
C THR A 82 -3.20 -4.40 -3.45
N PRO A 83 -2.71 -5.65 -3.28
CA PRO A 83 -3.62 -6.77 -3.14
C PRO A 83 -4.51 -6.44 -1.96
N SER A 84 -5.83 -6.41 -2.18
CA SER A 84 -6.83 -6.31 -1.13
C SER A 84 -6.81 -7.60 -0.29
N SER A 85 -5.71 -7.88 0.40
CA SER A 85 -5.68 -8.85 1.48
C SER A 85 -6.44 -8.19 2.63
N GLN A 86 -7.71 -8.57 2.75
CA GLN A 86 -8.53 -8.33 3.94
C GLN A 86 -7.98 -8.99 5.21
N ASN A 87 -6.72 -9.45 5.21
CA ASN A 87 -6.01 -9.96 6.38
C ASN A 87 -5.10 -8.85 6.89
N THR A 88 -5.67 -7.98 7.72
CA THR A 88 -4.99 -6.86 8.38
C THR A 88 -3.90 -7.29 9.36
N GLU A 89 -3.77 -8.58 9.68
CA GLU A 89 -2.78 -9.09 10.63
C GLU A 89 -1.41 -9.38 9.98
N ASP A 90 -1.36 -9.76 8.69
CA ASP A 90 -0.11 -10.06 7.98
C ASP A 90 0.42 -8.87 7.15
N ALA A 91 -0.33 -7.78 7.04
CA ALA A 91 0.00 -6.62 6.21
C ALA A 91 0.89 -5.57 6.91
N VAL A 92 1.46 -5.88 8.09
CA VAL A 92 2.37 -4.99 8.81
C VAL A 92 3.68 -4.90 8.03
N GLY A 93 3.82 -3.84 7.21
CA GLY A 93 5.01 -3.57 6.40
C GLY A 93 4.80 -3.64 4.89
N GLU A 94 3.59 -3.96 4.42
CA GLU A 94 3.24 -3.91 2.99
C GLU A 94 3.10 -2.46 2.52
N PRO A 95 3.60 -2.09 1.32
CA PRO A 95 3.40 -0.76 0.76
C PRO A 95 1.90 -0.50 0.56
N GLY A 96 1.31 0.40 1.36
CA GLY A 96 -0.10 0.81 1.25
C GLY A 96 -1.03 0.32 2.37
N ALA A 97 -0.58 -0.59 3.24
CA ALA A 97 -1.28 -0.88 4.49
C ALA A 97 -1.04 0.26 5.50
N SER A 98 -2.11 0.90 6.00
CA SER A 98 -1.98 1.95 7.01
C SER A 98 -1.69 1.33 8.38
N ASN A 99 -0.45 1.39 8.83
CA ASN A 99 -0.09 1.03 10.20
C ASN A 99 0.00 2.30 11.06
N ILE A 100 -1.06 2.63 11.78
CA ILE A 100 -1.10 3.85 12.58
C ILE A 100 -0.52 3.55 13.96
N LEU A 101 0.60 4.20 14.29
CA LEU A 101 1.16 4.16 15.63
C LEU A 101 0.43 5.15 16.56
N PRO A 102 0.26 4.80 17.85
CA PRO A 102 -0.29 5.75 18.81
C PRO A 102 0.65 6.95 19.02
N PRO A 103 0.13 8.11 19.44
CA PRO A 103 0.95 9.27 19.76
C PRO A 103 1.89 8.94 20.93
N MET A 104 3.18 9.23 20.76
CA MET A 104 4.21 8.89 21.73
C MET A 104 5.19 10.06 21.92
N ASN A 105 5.80 10.16 23.11
CA ASN A 105 6.78 11.19 23.43
C ASN A 105 8.18 10.60 23.67
N LYS A 106 9.22 11.39 23.38
CA LYS A 106 10.59 11.01 23.73
C LYS A 106 10.73 10.84 25.25
N GLY A 107 11.33 9.74 25.68
CA GLY A 107 11.50 9.40 27.10
C GLY A 107 10.26 8.81 27.77
N GLN A 108 9.16 8.60 27.02
CA GLN A 108 7.99 7.90 27.53
C GLN A 108 8.36 6.45 27.91
N THR A 109 8.00 6.05 29.12
CA THR A 109 8.07 4.66 29.55
C THR A 109 6.88 3.88 29.01
N VAL A 110 7.15 2.69 28.46
CA VAL A 110 6.13 1.76 27.96
C VAL A 110 6.22 0.45 28.73
N SER A 111 5.09 -0.19 29.02
CA SER A 111 5.05 -1.53 29.61
C SER A 111 5.22 -2.58 28.52
N VAL A 112 5.83 -3.70 28.89
CA VAL A 112 5.86 -4.90 28.05
C VAL A 112 4.63 -5.73 28.40
N ASP A 113 3.75 -5.93 27.43
CA ASP A 113 2.54 -6.73 27.63
C ASP A 113 2.79 -8.21 27.32
N ASP A 114 3.42 -8.50 26.18
CA ASP A 114 3.76 -9.86 25.74
C ASP A 114 5.08 -9.88 24.95
N VAL A 115 5.77 -11.02 24.94
CA VAL A 115 7.01 -11.24 24.18
C VAL A 115 6.89 -12.56 23.42
N LYS A 116 6.81 -12.46 22.09
CA LYS A 116 6.65 -13.60 21.18
C LYS A 116 7.96 -13.88 20.42
N PRO A 117 8.63 -15.02 20.65
CA PRO A 117 9.76 -15.43 19.84
C PRO A 117 9.26 -15.91 18.47
N GLU A 118 9.74 -15.28 17.40
CA GLU A 118 9.42 -15.68 16.03
C GLU A 118 10.67 -16.16 15.30
N GLN A 119 10.49 -17.15 14.42
CA GLN A 119 11.53 -17.70 13.57
C GLN A 119 11.08 -17.61 12.12
N HIS A 120 11.89 -16.97 11.28
CA HIS A 120 11.67 -16.95 9.84
C HIS A 120 12.63 -17.92 9.15
N PHE A 121 12.12 -18.59 8.12
CA PHE A 121 12.91 -19.40 7.20
C PHE A 121 13.08 -18.63 5.90
N THR A 122 14.28 -18.64 5.33
CA THR A 122 14.52 -18.11 3.99
C THR A 122 13.80 -18.98 2.97
N GLN A 123 13.03 -18.37 2.08
CA GLN A 123 12.50 -19.10 0.93
C GLN A 123 13.56 -19.22 -0.16
N PRO A 124 13.59 -20.32 -0.93
CA PRO A 124 14.38 -20.38 -2.14
C PRO A 124 13.93 -19.28 -3.11
N PRO A 125 14.79 -18.85 -4.06
CA PRO A 125 14.40 -17.90 -5.08
C PRO A 125 13.14 -18.39 -5.82
N PRO A 126 12.13 -17.52 -6.03
CA PRO A 126 10.91 -17.85 -6.76
C PRO A 126 11.16 -18.14 -8.24
#